data_AF-A0AAE9ZXM2-F1
#
_entry.id   AF-A0AAE9ZXM2-F1
#
_cell.length_a   1.000
_cell.length_b   1.000
_cell.length_c   1.000
_cell.angle_alpha   90.00
_cell.angle_beta   90.00
_cell.angle_gamma   90.00
#
_symmetry.space_group_name_H-M   'P 1'
#
loop_
_entity.id
_entity.type
_entity.pdbx_description
1 polymer ?
#
loop_
_entity_poly.entity_id
_entity_poly.type
_entity_poly.pdbx_seq_one_letter_code
_entity_poly.pdbx_strand_id
1 'polypeptide(L)'
;MLPLLVTPEFPLRWRPLAVVLMFTLSAFGLVAARPQFDAASDYGYSFVGTGAQLFEAELTADAMTWPTGLSAPGSAWLEVKVVASDEGAPEIVLRGVGREVRHVFEVGARGRRFLDVSPFLTRDQKPAQLEVETSGLEIEAGRATIFWYPNPRLVRAKVMVVAPHPDDAEIAAFGIYQQTQADVITVTAGDAGGENFAVLYPDAGEHFRVKGWIRTWDSISVPFYGGVLPGKARNLGFYDATLARMHAAPAETVPPLVAEIPESGYYRGFNTDAALRERPLDPTWQGLVADLLWELRRVQPTVIVAPHPLLDNHADHQFTTIALIDALEQWGGRCELLLYTNHNREEEAWPLGDRDAHTGLPSWTEGDLFFDRIYSHALSPEDQRRKLIALEAMHDLRDFEISYDGVARDAAASERMERYSYFRRGPRPNELFFVLSSKRAPALRDAFLATLERTPSP
;
A
#
# COMPACT_ATOMS: atom_id res chain seq x y z
N MET A 1 37.85 -7.90 -3.75
CA MET A 1 38.89 -8.28 -4.73
C MET A 1 38.35 -8.03 -6.14
N LEU A 2 38.56 -6.83 -6.69
CA LEU A 2 38.85 -6.67 -8.12
C LEU A 2 40.34 -7.06 -8.26
N PRO A 3 40.76 -7.96 -9.18
CA PRO A 3 40.66 -7.71 -10.63
C PRO A 3 40.59 -8.99 -11.50
N LEU A 4 39.69 -9.07 -12.49
CA LEU A 4 39.83 -9.93 -13.68
C LEU A 4 38.54 -9.82 -14.51
N LEU A 5 38.38 -8.75 -15.29
CA LEU A 5 37.32 -8.67 -16.33
C LEU A 5 37.60 -7.50 -17.29
N VAL A 6 38.87 -7.30 -17.65
CA VAL A 6 39.24 -6.49 -18.82
C VAL A 6 40.37 -7.23 -19.53
N THR A 7 40.02 -8.28 -20.26
CA THR A 7 40.87 -8.80 -21.34
C THR A 7 40.09 -8.71 -22.66
N PRO A 8 40.76 -8.57 -23.82
CA PRO A 8 40.11 -8.27 -25.09
C PRO A 8 39.30 -9.45 -25.69
N GLU A 9 39.19 -10.57 -24.98
CA GLU A 9 38.59 -11.82 -25.47
C GLU A 9 37.23 -12.13 -24.84
N PHE A 10 36.52 -11.15 -24.28
CA PHE A 10 35.14 -11.34 -23.88
C PHE A 10 34.20 -11.20 -25.10
N PRO A 11 33.50 -12.28 -25.52
CA PRO A 11 32.70 -12.26 -26.74
C PRO A 11 31.59 -11.20 -26.69
N LEU A 12 31.52 -10.35 -27.73
CA LEU A 12 30.59 -9.21 -27.83
C LEU A 12 29.11 -9.57 -27.57
N ARG A 13 28.72 -10.83 -27.79
CA ARG A 13 27.34 -11.34 -27.63
C ARG A 13 26.89 -11.51 -26.17
N TRP A 14 27.80 -11.47 -25.19
CA TRP A 14 27.49 -11.70 -23.77
C TRP A 14 27.59 -10.44 -22.90
N ARG A 15 28.04 -9.32 -23.48
CA ARG A 15 28.03 -8.00 -22.83
C ARG A 15 26.62 -7.52 -22.39
N PRO A 16 25.53 -7.71 -23.16
CA PRO A 16 24.20 -7.35 -22.65
C PRO A 16 23.77 -8.22 -21.47
N LEU A 17 24.13 -9.51 -21.44
CA LEU A 17 23.81 -10.38 -20.29
C LEU A 17 24.58 -10.01 -19.02
N ALA A 18 25.85 -9.60 -19.13
CA ALA A 18 26.64 -9.16 -17.98
C ALA A 18 26.19 -7.79 -17.44
N VAL A 19 25.70 -6.91 -18.32
CA VAL A 19 25.08 -5.63 -17.92
C VAL A 19 23.71 -5.89 -17.29
N VAL A 20 22.88 -6.77 -17.84
CA VAL A 20 21.59 -7.19 -17.25
C VAL A 20 21.77 -7.92 -15.91
N LEU A 21 22.79 -8.76 -15.75
CA LEU A 21 23.08 -9.43 -14.47
C LEU A 21 23.62 -8.47 -13.39
N MET A 22 24.42 -7.47 -13.78
CA MET A 22 24.85 -6.42 -12.85
C MET A 22 23.76 -5.38 -12.55
N PHE A 23 22.87 -5.08 -13.50
CA PHE A 23 21.70 -4.21 -13.29
C PHE A 23 20.59 -4.89 -12.50
N THR A 24 20.36 -6.19 -12.67
CA THR A 24 19.47 -6.94 -11.78
C THR A 24 20.02 -6.95 -10.36
N LEU A 25 21.33 -7.17 -10.17
CA LEU A 25 21.92 -7.10 -8.83
C LEU A 25 21.98 -5.68 -8.22
N SER A 26 21.91 -4.61 -9.03
CA SER A 26 21.89 -3.21 -8.53
C SER A 26 20.50 -2.57 -8.47
N ALA A 27 19.53 -3.05 -9.26
CA ALA A 27 18.10 -2.82 -9.05
C ALA A 27 17.57 -3.61 -7.83
N PHE A 28 18.15 -4.78 -7.53
CA PHE A 28 18.03 -5.43 -6.23
C PHE A 28 18.95 -4.80 -5.16
N GLY A 29 19.94 -4.01 -5.54
CA GLY A 29 20.95 -3.40 -4.65
C GLY A 29 20.44 -2.21 -3.83
N LEU A 30 19.19 -1.78 -4.03
CA LEU A 30 18.48 -0.83 -3.18
C LEU A 30 17.20 -1.42 -2.57
N VAL A 31 17.02 -2.75 -2.65
CA VAL A 31 16.17 -3.43 -1.69
C VAL A 31 17.03 -3.59 -0.45
N ALA A 32 16.87 -2.70 0.53
CA ALA A 32 17.36 -2.99 1.88
C ALA A 32 16.92 -4.43 2.20
N ALA A 33 17.87 -5.29 2.57
CA ALA A 33 17.55 -6.68 2.92
C ALA A 33 16.35 -6.64 3.87
N ARG A 34 15.21 -7.19 3.43
CA ARG A 34 13.99 -7.13 4.23
C ARG A 34 14.33 -7.71 5.60
N PRO A 35 14.00 -7.03 6.70
CA PRO A 35 14.18 -7.63 8.00
C PRO A 35 13.46 -8.98 7.99
N GLN A 36 14.16 -10.04 8.38
CA GLN A 36 13.53 -11.36 8.48
C GLN A 36 12.49 -11.25 9.60
N PHE A 37 11.22 -11.17 9.21
CA PHE A 37 10.13 -11.14 10.16
C PHE A 37 10.07 -12.48 10.90
N ASP A 38 10.08 -12.41 12.23
CA ASP A 38 9.89 -13.55 13.10
C ASP A 38 8.44 -13.58 13.56
N ALA A 39 7.68 -14.56 13.08
CA ALA A 39 6.28 -14.75 13.45
C ALA A 39 6.10 -14.96 14.97
N ALA A 40 7.13 -15.40 15.69
CA ALA A 40 7.07 -15.55 17.14
C ALA A 40 7.25 -14.23 17.92
N SER A 41 7.53 -13.12 17.23
CA SER A 41 7.65 -11.79 17.83
C SER A 41 6.29 -11.14 18.08
N ASP A 42 6.20 -10.35 19.15
CA ASP A 42 5.05 -9.51 19.44
C ASP A 42 4.89 -8.41 18.39
N TYR A 43 3.65 -8.13 17.99
CA TYR A 43 3.37 -6.89 17.28
C TYR A 43 3.63 -5.71 18.23
N GLY A 44 4.57 -4.84 17.88
CA GLY A 44 5.13 -3.74 18.64
C GLY A 44 4.30 -2.45 18.65
N TYR A 45 3.05 -2.46 18.15
CA TYR A 45 2.19 -1.27 18.15
C TYR A 45 2.03 -0.68 19.56
N SER A 46 2.35 0.61 19.68
CA SER A 46 2.10 1.41 20.88
C SER A 46 0.83 2.22 20.69
N PHE A 47 -0.16 2.01 21.56
CA PHE A 47 -1.38 2.82 21.63
C PHE A 47 -1.25 3.96 22.65
N VAL A 48 -0.07 4.10 23.26
CA VAL A 48 0.21 5.18 24.22
C VAL A 48 0.42 6.48 23.46
N GLY A 49 -0.21 7.56 23.93
CA GLY A 49 -0.10 8.88 23.29
C GLY A 49 -0.88 9.02 21.98
N THR A 50 -1.66 8.00 21.61
CA THR A 50 -2.64 8.08 20.52
C THR A 50 -3.99 8.59 21.06
N GLY A 51 -4.95 8.80 20.16
CA GLY A 51 -6.32 9.18 20.53
C GLY A 51 -7.21 8.03 21.03
N ALA A 52 -6.63 6.90 21.46
CA ALA A 52 -7.38 5.69 21.78
C ALA A 52 -8.20 5.86 23.06
N GLN A 53 -9.45 5.39 23.03
CA GLN A 53 -10.22 5.10 24.23
C GLN A 53 -10.11 3.60 24.52
N LEU A 54 -9.82 3.25 25.77
CA LEU A 54 -9.60 1.88 26.19
C LEU A 54 -10.87 1.33 26.83
N PHE A 55 -11.23 0.12 26.44
CA PHE A 55 -12.34 -0.63 27.02
C PHE A 55 -11.83 -2.01 27.44
N GLU A 56 -12.23 -2.46 28.63
CA GLU A 56 -11.89 -3.80 29.09
C GLU A 56 -12.82 -4.83 28.46
N ALA A 57 -12.25 -5.96 28.05
CA ALA A 57 -12.97 -7.15 27.63
C ALA A 57 -12.42 -8.37 28.38
N GLU A 58 -13.21 -9.44 28.44
CA GLU A 58 -12.79 -10.74 28.94
C GLU A 58 -12.85 -11.75 27.80
N LEU A 59 -11.77 -12.50 27.63
CA LEU A 59 -11.62 -13.56 26.65
C LEU A 59 -11.65 -14.93 27.32
N THR A 60 -12.44 -15.83 26.77
CA THR A 60 -12.35 -17.27 26.98
C THR A 60 -11.87 -17.93 25.69
N ALA A 61 -11.77 -19.26 25.69
CA ALA A 61 -11.42 -20.01 24.48
C ALA A 61 -12.47 -19.88 23.35
N ASP A 62 -13.72 -19.61 23.72
CA ASP A 62 -14.91 -19.68 22.85
C ASP A 62 -15.74 -18.38 22.80
N ALA A 63 -15.40 -17.37 23.60
CA ALA A 63 -16.16 -16.13 23.69
C ALA A 63 -15.31 -14.91 24.07
N MET A 64 -15.82 -13.74 23.71
CA MET A 64 -15.32 -12.44 24.14
C MET A 64 -16.48 -11.60 24.68
N THR A 65 -16.35 -11.06 25.88
CA THR A 65 -17.36 -10.11 26.40
C THR A 65 -17.30 -8.79 25.64
N TRP A 66 -18.46 -8.24 25.30
CA TRP A 66 -18.54 -6.97 24.59
C TRP A 66 -18.71 -5.81 25.57
N PRO A 67 -17.77 -4.84 25.64
CA PRO A 67 -17.85 -3.81 26.65
C PRO A 67 -18.99 -2.82 26.42
N THR A 68 -19.52 -2.32 27.52
CA THR A 68 -20.45 -1.18 27.51
C THR A 68 -19.72 0.10 27.10
N GLY A 69 -20.41 1.02 26.43
CA GLY A 69 -19.85 2.32 26.04
C GLY A 69 -19.18 2.36 24.66
N LEU A 70 -18.81 1.21 24.07
CA LEU A 70 -18.41 1.16 22.66
C LEU A 70 -19.52 1.72 21.75
N SER A 71 -19.15 2.61 20.83
CA SER A 71 -20.11 3.34 20.00
C SER A 71 -19.66 3.41 18.54
N ALA A 72 -20.65 3.44 17.65
CA ALA A 72 -20.47 3.63 16.22
C ALA A 72 -20.77 5.10 15.82
N PRO A 73 -20.12 5.67 14.79
CA PRO A 73 -19.05 5.05 14.00
C PRO A 73 -17.69 5.13 14.70
N GLY A 74 -16.92 4.06 14.62
CA GLY A 74 -15.55 4.00 15.14
C GLY A 74 -14.82 2.77 14.61
N SER A 75 -13.53 2.69 14.92
CA SER A 75 -12.70 1.52 14.68
C SER A 75 -12.22 0.98 16.02
N ALA A 76 -12.31 -0.33 16.22
CA ALA A 76 -12.00 -1.00 17.47
C ALA A 76 -11.07 -2.18 17.25
N TRP A 77 -10.00 -2.23 18.03
CA TRP A 77 -8.92 -3.22 17.93
C TRP A 77 -8.79 -3.97 19.25
N LEU A 78 -9.07 -5.26 19.25
CA LEU A 78 -8.93 -6.13 20.42
C LEU A 78 -7.50 -6.67 20.46
N GLU A 79 -6.77 -6.41 21.54
CA GLU A 79 -5.50 -7.06 21.81
C GLU A 79 -5.72 -8.51 22.26
N VAL A 80 -4.99 -9.43 21.63
CA VAL A 80 -4.97 -10.85 21.97
C VAL A 80 -3.53 -11.34 22.03
N LYS A 81 -3.30 -12.44 22.74
CA LYS A 81 -2.09 -13.24 22.59
C LYS A 81 -2.46 -14.58 21.98
N VAL A 82 -1.70 -14.97 20.97
CA VAL A 82 -1.95 -16.21 20.22
C VAL A 82 -0.75 -17.14 20.28
N VAL A 83 -1.03 -18.43 20.12
CA VAL A 83 -0.02 -19.45 19.83
C VAL A 83 -0.56 -20.27 18.65
N ALA A 84 0.02 -20.08 17.49
CA ALA A 84 -0.36 -20.77 16.26
C ALA A 84 0.50 -22.03 16.03
N SER A 85 -0.09 -22.96 15.29
CA SER A 85 0.57 -24.14 14.72
C SER A 85 1.64 -23.73 13.70
N ASP A 86 2.66 -24.58 13.55
CA ASP A 86 3.70 -24.45 12.51
C ASP A 86 3.24 -24.97 11.13
N GLU A 87 1.99 -25.42 11.02
CA GLU A 87 1.34 -25.87 9.78
C GLU A 87 -0.10 -25.36 9.67
N GLY A 88 -0.61 -25.26 8.43
CA GLY A 88 -1.99 -24.87 8.12
C GLY A 88 -2.16 -23.37 7.91
N ALA A 89 -3.41 -22.88 8.03
CA ALA A 89 -3.76 -21.47 7.98
C ALA A 89 -4.39 -21.08 9.33
N PRO A 90 -3.58 -20.59 10.29
CA PRO A 90 -4.09 -20.24 11.62
C PRO A 90 -5.11 -19.11 11.53
N GLU A 91 -6.28 -19.29 12.13
CA GLU A 91 -7.38 -18.34 12.03
C GLU A 91 -8.21 -18.19 13.31
N ILE A 92 -8.81 -17.00 13.44
CA ILE A 92 -9.84 -16.67 14.44
C ILE A 92 -11.08 -16.17 13.69
N VAL A 93 -12.22 -16.79 13.95
CA VAL A 93 -13.52 -16.33 13.48
C VAL A 93 -14.32 -15.76 14.65
N LEU A 94 -14.77 -14.52 14.50
CA LEU A 94 -15.64 -13.84 15.46
C LEU A 94 -17.07 -13.81 14.92
N ARG A 95 -18.06 -14.11 15.76
CA ARG A 95 -19.48 -14.03 15.40
C ARG A 95 -20.30 -13.26 16.42
N GLY A 96 -21.23 -12.44 15.91
CA GLY A 96 -22.14 -11.66 16.73
C GLY A 96 -23.00 -10.73 15.89
N VAL A 97 -24.21 -10.41 16.37
CA VAL A 97 -25.16 -9.51 15.70
C VAL A 97 -25.37 -9.81 14.20
N GLY A 98 -25.44 -11.10 13.85
CA GLY A 98 -25.64 -11.55 12.47
C GLY A 98 -24.44 -11.32 11.53
N ARG A 99 -23.25 -11.07 12.08
CA ARG A 99 -22.01 -10.86 11.34
C ARG A 99 -20.99 -11.94 11.71
N GLU A 100 -20.15 -12.28 10.75
CA GLU A 100 -19.01 -13.17 10.89
C GLU A 100 -17.77 -12.43 10.34
N VAL A 101 -16.67 -12.47 11.08
CA VAL A 101 -15.40 -11.83 10.69
C VAL A 101 -14.26 -12.80 10.89
N ARG A 102 -13.59 -13.17 9.80
CA ARG A 102 -12.47 -14.12 9.79
C ARG A 102 -11.14 -13.38 9.76
N HIS A 103 -10.23 -13.71 10.67
CA HIS A 103 -8.87 -13.18 10.73
C HIS A 103 -7.88 -14.32 10.54
N VAL A 104 -6.92 -14.15 9.63
CA VAL A 104 -5.88 -15.15 9.35
C VAL A 104 -4.53 -14.60 9.85
N PHE A 105 -3.73 -15.48 10.45
CA PHE A 105 -2.47 -15.15 11.11
C PHE A 105 -1.29 -15.87 10.46
N GLU A 106 -0.07 -15.47 10.86
CA GLU A 106 1.14 -16.13 10.40
C GLU A 106 1.24 -17.55 10.94
N VAL A 107 1.78 -18.45 10.12
CA VAL A 107 2.18 -19.79 10.59
C VAL A 107 3.26 -19.63 11.66
N GLY A 108 3.12 -20.36 12.76
CA GLY A 108 4.02 -20.26 13.91
C GLY A 108 3.90 -18.95 14.70
N ALA A 109 2.86 -18.14 14.46
CA ALA A 109 2.62 -16.91 15.21
C ALA A 109 2.59 -17.15 16.73
N ARG A 110 3.36 -16.38 17.48
CA ARG A 110 3.34 -16.40 18.95
C ARG A 110 3.34 -14.99 19.49
N GLY A 111 2.59 -14.78 20.56
CA GLY A 111 2.57 -13.51 21.28
C GLY A 111 1.46 -12.56 20.82
N ARG A 112 1.68 -11.27 21.02
CA ARG A 112 0.68 -10.21 20.90
C ARG A 112 0.27 -9.96 19.46
N ARG A 113 -1.05 -9.90 19.23
CA ARG A 113 -1.72 -9.57 17.97
C ARG A 113 -2.95 -8.68 18.24
N PHE A 114 -3.54 -8.15 17.17
CA PHE A 114 -4.71 -7.27 17.25
C PHE A 114 -5.78 -7.72 16.26
N LEU A 115 -6.99 -7.97 16.76
CA LEU A 115 -8.17 -8.31 15.99
C LEU A 115 -9.00 -7.05 15.70
N ASP A 116 -9.48 -6.90 14.47
CA ASP A 116 -10.40 -5.82 14.14
C ASP A 116 -11.84 -6.22 14.51
N VAL A 117 -12.37 -5.61 15.57
CA VAL A 117 -13.74 -5.82 16.03
C VAL A 117 -14.68 -4.69 15.60
N SER A 118 -14.20 -3.77 14.75
CA SER A 118 -14.99 -2.68 14.17
C SER A 118 -16.27 -3.16 13.46
N PRO A 119 -16.30 -4.31 12.76
CA PRO A 119 -17.52 -4.78 12.11
C PRO A 119 -18.69 -5.02 13.07
N PHE A 120 -18.44 -5.22 14.38
CA PHE A 120 -19.49 -5.43 15.38
C PHE A 120 -19.97 -4.12 16.03
N LEU A 121 -19.36 -2.97 15.72
CA LEU A 121 -19.84 -1.64 16.09
C LEU A 121 -21.05 -1.26 15.23
N THR A 122 -22.23 -1.79 15.58
CA THR A 122 -23.48 -1.40 14.91
C THR A 122 -24.25 -0.37 15.74
N ARG A 123 -25.05 0.48 15.07
CA ARG A 123 -25.89 1.48 15.74
C ARG A 123 -27.11 0.87 16.40
N ASP A 124 -27.66 -0.18 15.78
CA ASP A 124 -28.99 -0.70 16.12
C ASP A 124 -28.92 -1.92 17.05
N GLN A 125 -27.81 -2.66 17.05
CA GLN A 125 -27.62 -3.86 17.86
C GLN A 125 -26.21 -3.90 18.46
N LYS A 126 -26.13 -4.05 19.78
CA LYS A 126 -24.86 -4.29 20.47
C LYS A 126 -24.84 -5.74 20.95
N PRO A 127 -23.84 -6.55 20.57
CA PRO A 127 -23.69 -7.86 21.17
C PRO A 127 -23.43 -7.71 22.67
N ALA A 128 -23.89 -8.66 23.48
CA ALA A 128 -23.43 -8.80 24.86
C ALA A 128 -22.06 -9.52 24.91
N GLN A 129 -21.86 -10.42 23.95
CA GLN A 129 -20.63 -11.18 23.74
C GLN A 129 -20.47 -11.48 22.24
N LEU A 130 -19.24 -11.74 21.81
CA LEU A 130 -18.93 -12.37 20.54
C LEU A 130 -18.57 -13.83 20.79
N GLU A 131 -19.02 -14.71 19.92
CA GLU A 131 -18.51 -16.08 19.83
C GLU A 131 -17.14 -16.04 19.15
N VAL A 132 -16.22 -16.87 19.64
CA VAL A 132 -14.85 -17.01 19.16
C VAL A 132 -14.65 -18.46 18.72
N GLU A 133 -14.27 -18.67 17.47
CA GLU A 133 -13.85 -19.95 16.95
C GLU A 133 -12.39 -19.84 16.50
N THR A 134 -11.56 -20.80 16.89
CA THR A 134 -10.15 -20.84 16.48
C THR A 134 -9.85 -22.11 15.68
N SER A 135 -8.97 -21.99 14.69
CA SER A 135 -8.47 -23.13 13.91
C SER A 135 -6.98 -22.95 13.68
N GLY A 136 -6.19 -23.99 13.97
CA GLY A 136 -4.73 -23.92 13.86
C GLY A 136 -4.04 -22.95 14.83
N LEU A 137 -4.75 -22.43 15.84
CA LEU A 137 -4.18 -21.60 16.91
C LEU A 137 -5.01 -21.66 18.20
N GLU A 138 -4.37 -21.25 19.30
CA GLU A 138 -4.97 -20.99 20.60
C GLU A 138 -4.86 -19.50 20.97
N ILE A 139 -5.82 -18.99 21.74
CA ILE A 139 -5.84 -17.62 22.29
C ILE A 139 -5.68 -17.71 23.82
N GLU A 140 -4.83 -16.85 24.39
CA GLU A 140 -4.69 -16.73 25.86
C GLU A 140 -5.99 -16.17 26.47
N ALA A 141 -6.66 -16.96 27.31
CA ALA A 141 -7.83 -16.52 28.06
C ALA A 141 -7.47 -15.53 29.18
N GLY A 142 -8.36 -14.58 29.46
CA GLY A 142 -8.17 -13.60 30.52
C GLY A 142 -8.68 -12.21 30.15
N ARG A 143 -8.13 -11.19 30.81
CA ARG A 143 -8.46 -9.79 30.50
C ARG A 143 -7.80 -9.37 29.20
N ALA A 144 -8.56 -8.69 28.37
CA ALA A 144 -8.13 -8.10 27.11
C ALA A 144 -8.51 -6.62 27.05
N THR A 145 -7.87 -5.89 26.16
CA THR A 145 -8.14 -4.46 25.94
C THR A 145 -8.63 -4.25 24.52
N ILE A 146 -9.73 -3.50 24.39
CA ILE A 146 -10.18 -2.95 23.11
C ILE A 146 -9.75 -1.49 23.02
N PHE A 147 -8.98 -1.17 21.98
CA PHE A 147 -8.60 0.17 21.62
C PHE A 147 -9.58 0.73 20.59
N TRP A 148 -10.34 1.75 20.97
CA TRP A 148 -11.33 2.37 20.12
C TRP A 148 -10.89 3.76 19.66
N TYR A 149 -11.15 4.06 18.39
CA TYR A 149 -10.97 5.37 17.77
C TYR A 149 -12.25 5.84 17.09
N PRO A 150 -12.56 7.15 17.13
CA PRO A 150 -13.59 7.70 16.26
C PRO A 150 -13.12 7.67 14.81
N ASN A 151 -14.02 7.30 13.89
CA ASN A 151 -13.70 7.29 12.45
C ASN A 151 -13.48 8.73 11.93
N PRO A 152 -12.57 8.93 10.96
CA PRO A 152 -12.47 10.16 10.21
C PRO A 152 -13.83 10.56 9.59
N ARG A 153 -14.11 11.86 9.56
CA ARG A 153 -15.36 12.37 8.97
C ARG A 153 -15.18 12.56 7.46
N LEU A 154 -15.63 11.57 6.69
CA LEU A 154 -15.55 11.61 5.22
C LEU A 154 -16.74 12.33 4.55
N VAL A 155 -17.85 12.53 5.26
CA VAL A 155 -19.03 13.20 4.73
C VAL A 155 -18.67 14.63 4.32
N ARG A 156 -18.82 14.95 3.02
CA ARG A 156 -18.43 16.24 2.40
C ARG A 156 -16.93 16.58 2.54
N ALA A 157 -16.09 15.61 2.88
CA ALA A 157 -14.66 15.82 2.86
C ALA A 157 -14.18 16.03 1.42
N LYS A 158 -13.22 16.93 1.25
CA LYS A 158 -12.43 17.02 0.02
C LYS A 158 -11.31 16.01 0.15
N VAL A 159 -11.41 14.91 -0.59
CA VAL A 159 -10.45 13.82 -0.53
C VAL A 159 -9.49 13.93 -1.71
N MET A 160 -8.20 13.78 -1.43
CA MET A 160 -7.17 13.59 -2.46
C MET A 160 -6.47 12.26 -2.20
N VAL A 161 -6.56 11.31 -3.12
CA VAL A 161 -5.77 10.08 -3.06
C VAL A 161 -4.46 10.32 -3.81
N VAL A 162 -3.33 10.06 -3.17
CA VAL A 162 -2.01 10.13 -3.78
C VAL A 162 -1.46 8.71 -3.88
N ALA A 163 -1.40 8.22 -5.11
CA ALA A 163 -0.95 6.87 -5.47
C ALA A 163 0.46 6.95 -6.08
N PRO A 164 1.45 6.21 -5.56
CA PRO A 164 2.78 6.15 -6.17
C PRO A 164 2.74 5.61 -7.61
N HIS A 165 2.03 4.51 -7.82
CA HIS A 165 1.93 3.81 -9.10
C HIS A 165 0.49 3.68 -9.62
N PRO A 166 0.31 3.36 -10.91
CA PRO A 166 -0.97 2.98 -11.47
C PRO A 166 -1.46 1.61 -10.97
N ASP A 167 -2.33 1.62 -9.95
CA ASP A 167 -3.07 0.50 -9.31
C ASP A 167 -3.24 0.74 -7.80
N ASP A 168 -2.31 1.46 -7.17
CA ASP A 168 -2.27 1.64 -5.72
C ASP A 168 -3.53 2.26 -5.14
N ALA A 169 -4.17 3.19 -5.86
CA ALA A 169 -5.43 3.81 -5.43
C ALA A 169 -6.54 2.75 -5.34
N GLU A 170 -6.63 1.88 -6.33
CA GLU A 170 -7.61 0.79 -6.42
C GLU A 170 -7.30 -0.29 -5.38
N ILE A 171 -6.03 -0.56 -5.08
CA ILE A 171 -5.62 -1.54 -4.07
C ILE A 171 -5.97 -1.03 -2.67
N ALA A 172 -5.60 0.21 -2.34
CA ALA A 172 -5.64 0.70 -0.97
C ALA A 172 -6.91 1.49 -0.61
N ALA A 173 -7.51 2.20 -1.57
CA ALA A 173 -8.40 3.32 -1.29
C ALA A 173 -9.66 3.39 -2.17
N PHE A 174 -10.01 2.32 -2.88
CA PHE A 174 -11.21 2.24 -3.72
C PHE A 174 -12.48 2.60 -2.93
N GLY A 175 -12.63 2.05 -1.73
CA GLY A 175 -13.70 2.35 -0.79
C GLY A 175 -13.82 3.83 -0.47
N ILE A 176 -12.69 4.44 -0.13
CA ILE A 176 -12.62 5.85 0.21
C ILE A 176 -13.03 6.72 -0.98
N TYR A 177 -12.43 6.52 -2.15
CA TYR A 177 -12.70 7.40 -3.27
C TYR A 177 -14.10 7.18 -3.85
N GLN A 178 -14.66 5.97 -3.81
CA GLN A 178 -16.01 5.74 -4.33
C GLN A 178 -17.12 6.36 -3.48
N GLN A 179 -16.89 6.49 -2.17
CA GLN A 179 -17.84 7.09 -1.24
C GLN A 179 -17.73 8.62 -1.15
N THR A 180 -16.76 9.21 -1.85
CA THR A 180 -16.44 10.63 -1.76
C THR A 180 -16.31 11.27 -3.14
N GLN A 181 -16.17 12.60 -3.21
CA GLN A 181 -15.89 13.30 -4.47
C GLN A 181 -14.39 13.49 -4.66
N ALA A 182 -13.63 12.39 -4.57
CA ALA A 182 -12.18 12.42 -4.54
C ALA A 182 -11.55 12.90 -5.86
N ASP A 183 -10.34 13.42 -5.73
CA ASP A 183 -9.37 13.53 -6.81
C ASP A 183 -8.30 12.44 -6.59
N VAL A 184 -7.91 11.73 -7.65
CA VAL A 184 -6.88 10.66 -7.60
C VAL A 184 -5.66 11.14 -8.36
N ILE A 185 -4.54 11.26 -7.67
CA ILE A 185 -3.27 11.75 -8.18
C ILE A 185 -2.28 10.59 -8.19
N THR A 186 -1.90 10.12 -9.35
CA THR A 186 -0.86 9.10 -9.50
C THR A 186 0.48 9.78 -9.79
N VAL A 187 1.53 9.42 -9.06
CA VAL A 187 2.84 10.09 -9.11
C VAL A 187 3.65 9.63 -10.32
N THR A 188 3.81 8.32 -10.48
CA THR A 188 4.62 7.74 -11.56
C THR A 188 3.78 7.13 -12.67
N ALA A 189 4.38 6.95 -13.84
CA ALA A 189 3.75 6.29 -14.98
C ALA A 189 3.75 4.75 -14.86
N GLY A 190 4.53 4.17 -13.94
CA GLY A 190 4.68 2.73 -13.80
C GLY A 190 5.50 2.07 -14.91
N ASP A 191 6.48 2.78 -15.46
CA ASP A 191 7.33 2.37 -16.59
C ASP A 191 8.54 1.49 -16.19
N ALA A 192 8.49 0.82 -15.04
CA ALA A 192 9.52 -0.12 -14.58
C ALA A 192 8.90 -1.43 -14.07
N GLY A 193 9.71 -2.29 -13.43
CA GLY A 193 9.25 -3.55 -12.83
C GLY A 193 9.21 -4.73 -13.82
N GLY A 194 8.16 -5.55 -13.73
CA GLY A 194 8.03 -6.79 -14.51
C GLY A 194 7.87 -6.57 -16.03
N GLU A 195 8.35 -7.54 -16.81
CA GLU A 195 8.39 -7.48 -18.28
C GLU A 195 7.08 -7.95 -18.98
N ASN A 196 5.91 -7.52 -18.48
CA ASN A 196 4.60 -8.08 -18.85
C ASN A 196 4.31 -8.11 -20.37
N PHE A 197 4.76 -7.09 -21.10
CA PHE A 197 4.52 -6.96 -22.55
C PHE A 197 5.71 -7.37 -23.44
N ALA A 198 6.77 -8.02 -22.92
CA ALA A 198 8.03 -8.22 -23.65
C ALA A 198 7.89 -9.13 -24.88
N VAL A 199 6.88 -10.01 -24.87
CA VAL A 199 6.52 -10.82 -26.04
C VAL A 199 6.11 -9.96 -27.24
N LEU A 200 5.47 -8.80 -27.00
CA LEU A 200 5.07 -7.87 -28.05
C LEU A 200 6.16 -6.85 -28.40
N TYR A 201 6.91 -6.41 -27.40
CA TYR A 201 7.93 -5.38 -27.52
C TYR A 201 9.25 -5.95 -27.01
N PRO A 202 10.06 -6.60 -27.88
CA PRO A 202 11.28 -7.28 -27.47
C PRO A 202 12.43 -6.31 -27.14
N ASP A 203 12.36 -5.06 -27.61
CA ASP A 203 13.27 -4.02 -27.16
C ASP A 203 12.84 -3.52 -25.77
N ALA A 204 13.77 -3.55 -24.81
CA ALA A 204 13.45 -3.23 -23.42
C ALA A 204 13.05 -1.75 -23.23
N GLY A 205 13.71 -0.83 -23.95
CA GLY A 205 13.39 0.59 -23.89
C GLY A 205 11.98 0.87 -24.39
N GLU A 206 11.62 0.26 -25.52
CA GLU A 206 10.28 0.35 -26.08
C GLU A 206 9.22 -0.32 -25.19
N HIS A 207 9.54 -1.51 -24.67
CA HIS A 207 8.67 -2.26 -23.76
C HIS A 207 8.27 -1.42 -22.55
N PHE A 208 9.24 -0.89 -21.82
CA PHE A 208 8.99 -0.13 -20.60
C PHE A 208 8.31 1.20 -20.93
N ARG A 209 8.60 1.81 -22.09
CA ARG A 209 7.83 2.96 -22.58
C ARG A 209 6.35 2.62 -22.75
N VAL A 210 6.05 1.49 -23.40
CA VAL A 210 4.68 1.02 -23.65
C VAL A 210 3.98 0.62 -22.36
N LYS A 211 4.68 -0.05 -21.43
CA LYS A 211 4.16 -0.37 -20.10
C LYS A 211 3.70 0.89 -19.38
N GLY A 212 4.55 1.91 -19.31
CA GLY A 212 4.18 3.20 -18.73
C GLY A 212 3.01 3.87 -19.45
N TRP A 213 2.89 3.73 -20.78
CA TRP A 213 1.77 4.28 -21.55
C TRP A 213 0.45 3.61 -21.17
N ILE A 214 0.40 2.27 -21.13
CA ILE A 214 -0.79 1.50 -20.74
C ILE A 214 -1.17 1.84 -19.30
N ARG A 215 -0.21 1.78 -18.37
CA ARG A 215 -0.45 2.05 -16.95
C ARG A 215 -0.85 3.50 -16.68
N THR A 216 -0.32 4.47 -17.43
CA THR A 216 -0.80 5.86 -17.36
C THR A 216 -2.29 5.96 -17.74
N TRP A 217 -2.72 5.29 -18.82
CA TRP A 217 -4.14 5.25 -19.18
C TRP A 217 -5.00 4.58 -18.11
N ASP A 218 -4.52 3.48 -17.53
CA ASP A 218 -5.23 2.78 -16.47
C ASP A 218 -5.43 3.69 -15.24
N SER A 219 -4.39 4.39 -14.79
CA SER A 219 -4.49 5.35 -13.67
C SER A 219 -5.46 6.51 -13.88
N ILE A 220 -5.72 6.88 -15.15
CA ILE A 220 -6.64 7.97 -15.51
C ILE A 220 -8.07 7.45 -15.67
N SER A 221 -8.24 6.23 -16.18
CA SER A 221 -9.54 5.72 -16.61
C SER A 221 -10.21 4.79 -15.60
N VAL A 222 -9.44 3.93 -14.92
CA VAL A 222 -9.98 2.94 -13.97
C VAL A 222 -10.66 3.59 -12.75
N PRO A 223 -10.18 4.70 -12.18
CA PRO A 223 -10.89 5.37 -11.08
C PRO A 223 -12.35 5.75 -11.39
N PHE A 224 -12.72 5.83 -12.68
CA PHE A 224 -14.10 6.06 -13.11
C PHE A 224 -15.07 4.94 -12.67
N TYR A 225 -14.59 3.70 -12.46
CA TYR A 225 -15.40 2.61 -11.91
C TYR A 225 -15.88 2.89 -10.47
N GLY A 226 -15.15 3.70 -9.70
CA GLY A 226 -15.62 4.23 -8.42
C GLY A 226 -16.17 5.66 -8.51
N GLY A 227 -16.50 6.15 -9.70
CA GLY A 227 -17.15 7.46 -9.88
C GLY A 227 -16.23 8.68 -9.85
N VAL A 228 -14.91 8.49 -9.90
CA VAL A 228 -13.96 9.61 -10.08
C VAL A 228 -14.08 10.12 -11.51
N LEU A 229 -14.61 11.34 -11.68
CA LEU A 229 -14.91 11.90 -13.00
C LEU A 229 -13.63 12.16 -13.84
N PRO A 230 -13.72 12.14 -15.18
CA PRO A 230 -12.62 12.53 -16.04
C PRO A 230 -12.04 13.90 -15.65
N GLY A 231 -10.71 14.01 -15.67
CA GLY A 231 -9.97 15.20 -15.21
C GLY A 231 -9.75 15.26 -13.70
N LYS A 232 -10.40 14.41 -12.88
CA LYS A 232 -10.12 14.24 -11.45
C LYS A 232 -9.13 13.12 -11.13
N ALA A 233 -8.98 12.16 -12.04
CA ALA A 233 -7.86 11.23 -12.05
C ALA A 233 -6.74 11.83 -12.92
N ARG A 234 -5.55 12.02 -12.33
CA ARG A 234 -4.42 12.72 -12.94
C ARG A 234 -3.12 11.97 -12.67
N ASN A 235 -2.34 11.69 -13.70
CA ASN A 235 -1.01 11.10 -13.56
C ASN A 235 0.07 12.17 -13.77
N LEU A 236 0.91 12.42 -12.76
CA LEU A 236 1.95 13.46 -12.81
C LEU A 236 3.04 13.13 -13.86
N GLY A 237 3.21 11.86 -14.21
CA GLY A 237 4.07 11.39 -15.29
C GLY A 237 5.54 11.23 -14.92
N PHE A 238 5.88 11.18 -13.62
CA PHE A 238 7.24 10.86 -13.17
C PHE A 238 7.57 9.39 -13.48
N TYR A 239 8.86 9.05 -13.45
CA TYR A 239 9.31 7.71 -13.83
C TYR A 239 9.37 6.79 -12.61
N ASP A 240 8.94 5.56 -12.80
CA ASP A 240 8.96 4.51 -11.79
C ASP A 240 10.40 4.16 -11.37
N ALA A 241 10.58 3.82 -10.11
CA ALA A 241 11.84 3.52 -9.42
C ALA A 241 12.86 4.67 -9.38
N THR A 242 12.42 5.93 -9.53
CA THR A 242 13.33 7.10 -9.56
C THR A 242 13.23 8.04 -8.36
N LEU A 243 12.17 7.95 -7.53
CA LEU A 243 11.88 8.99 -6.54
C LEU A 243 12.94 9.09 -5.44
N ALA A 244 13.51 7.95 -5.01
CA ALA A 244 14.62 7.93 -4.06
C ALA A 244 15.87 8.64 -4.60
N ARG A 245 16.18 8.45 -5.89
CA ARG A 245 17.32 9.11 -6.56
C ARG A 245 17.09 10.60 -6.69
N MET A 246 15.85 11.01 -7.01
CA MET A 246 15.47 12.43 -7.03
C MET A 246 15.68 13.05 -5.66
N HIS A 247 15.22 12.41 -4.58
CA HIS A 247 15.43 12.92 -3.22
C HIS A 247 16.92 13.01 -2.83
N ALA A 248 17.74 12.03 -3.22
CA ALA A 248 19.17 12.01 -2.91
C ALA A 248 19.96 13.14 -3.60
N ALA A 249 19.52 13.58 -4.78
CA ALA A 249 20.10 14.69 -5.53
C ALA A 249 19.00 15.67 -5.99
N PRO A 250 18.45 16.50 -5.09
CA PRO A 250 17.20 17.21 -5.32
C PRO A 250 17.12 18.03 -6.61
N ALA A 251 18.23 18.68 -6.99
CA ALA A 251 18.33 19.57 -8.15
C ALA A 251 18.74 18.86 -9.45
N GLU A 252 19.06 17.56 -9.40
CA GLU A 252 19.47 16.81 -10.58
C GLU A 252 18.27 16.21 -11.30
N THR A 253 18.25 16.36 -12.63
CA THR A 253 17.28 15.69 -13.49
C THR A 253 17.56 14.18 -13.49
N VAL A 254 16.58 13.37 -13.08
CA VAL A 254 16.70 11.92 -13.06
C VAL A 254 16.00 11.34 -14.31
N PRO A 255 16.71 10.61 -15.19
CA PRO A 255 16.12 9.96 -16.35
C PRO A 255 15.32 8.71 -15.93
N PRO A 256 14.41 8.20 -16.78
CA PRO A 256 13.78 6.90 -16.56
C PRO A 256 14.85 5.79 -16.46
N LEU A 257 14.50 4.70 -15.78
CA LEU A 257 15.46 3.62 -15.52
C LEU A 257 15.87 2.89 -16.80
N VAL A 258 14.88 2.52 -17.63
CA VAL A 258 15.08 1.75 -18.87
C VAL A 258 14.26 2.32 -20.03
N ALA A 259 13.06 2.84 -19.76
CA ALA A 259 12.14 3.30 -20.80
C ALA A 259 12.78 4.34 -21.75
N GLU A 260 12.69 4.09 -23.05
CA GLU A 260 13.15 5.02 -24.09
C GLU A 260 12.06 6.05 -24.38
N ILE A 261 12.00 7.12 -23.57
CA ILE A 261 11.01 8.19 -23.74
C ILE A 261 11.51 9.29 -24.70
N PRO A 262 10.65 9.80 -25.61
CA PRO A 262 11.05 10.82 -26.59
C PRO A 262 11.28 12.20 -25.95
N GLU A 263 10.57 12.51 -24.88
CA GLU A 263 10.66 13.75 -24.11
C GLU A 263 10.15 13.55 -22.69
N SER A 264 10.51 14.45 -21.76
CA SER A 264 10.16 14.28 -20.34
C SER A 264 8.64 14.28 -20.11
N GLY A 265 7.90 15.12 -20.82
CA GLY A 265 6.45 15.23 -20.69
C GLY A 265 5.64 14.09 -21.32
N TYR A 266 6.27 13.04 -21.86
CA TYR A 266 5.60 12.01 -22.67
C TYR A 266 4.35 11.43 -22.00
N TYR A 267 4.46 10.94 -20.76
CA TYR A 267 3.32 10.35 -20.04
C TYR A 267 2.28 11.38 -19.61
N ARG A 268 2.73 12.56 -19.21
CA ARG A 268 1.86 13.67 -18.80
C ARG A 268 0.93 14.09 -19.94
N GLY A 269 1.37 13.95 -21.19
CA GLY A 269 0.60 14.19 -22.41
C GLY A 269 -0.73 13.42 -22.50
N PHE A 270 -0.89 12.31 -21.77
CA PHE A 270 -2.11 11.49 -21.79
C PHE A 270 -3.22 11.97 -20.86
N ASN A 271 -2.95 12.96 -19.99
CA ASN A 271 -3.96 13.48 -19.08
C ASN A 271 -5.14 14.14 -19.80
N THR A 272 -6.34 13.90 -19.29
CA THR A 272 -7.55 14.60 -19.74
C THR A 272 -7.60 16.06 -19.25
N ASP A 273 -6.93 16.35 -18.14
CA ASP A 273 -6.77 17.68 -17.60
C ASP A 273 -5.74 18.49 -18.40
N ALA A 274 -6.20 19.53 -19.12
CA ALA A 274 -5.34 20.34 -19.97
C ALA A 274 -4.23 21.07 -19.20
N ALA A 275 -4.53 21.55 -17.98
CA ALA A 275 -3.57 22.30 -17.16
C ALA A 275 -2.37 21.43 -16.75
N LEU A 276 -2.60 20.17 -16.37
CA LEU A 276 -1.53 19.21 -16.14
C LEU A 276 -0.85 18.80 -17.46
N ARG A 277 -1.64 18.42 -18.47
CA ARG A 277 -1.12 17.92 -19.76
C ARG A 277 -0.13 18.86 -20.42
N GLU A 278 -0.39 20.17 -20.38
CA GLU A 278 0.40 21.19 -21.07
C GLU A 278 1.56 21.73 -20.23
N ARG A 279 1.68 21.30 -18.95
CA ARG A 279 2.75 21.74 -18.06
C ARG A 279 4.03 20.91 -18.28
N PRO A 280 5.19 21.52 -18.53
CA PRO A 280 6.46 20.80 -18.64
C PRO A 280 6.73 19.91 -17.43
N LEU A 281 7.22 18.68 -17.65
CA LEU A 281 7.73 17.82 -16.57
C LEU A 281 9.20 18.14 -16.31
N ASP A 282 9.50 18.53 -15.08
CA ASP A 282 10.86 18.59 -14.55
C ASP A 282 11.09 17.39 -13.62
N PRO A 283 11.83 16.34 -14.05
CA PRO A 283 12.02 15.12 -13.28
C PRO A 283 13.11 15.31 -12.21
N THR A 284 12.91 16.28 -11.33
CA THR A 284 13.73 16.64 -10.16
C THR A 284 12.89 16.51 -8.89
N TRP A 285 13.51 16.44 -7.71
CA TRP A 285 12.74 16.44 -6.46
C TRP A 285 11.91 17.71 -6.32
N GLN A 286 12.48 18.87 -6.65
CA GLN A 286 11.73 20.13 -6.56
C GLN A 286 10.56 20.17 -7.56
N GLY A 287 10.73 19.59 -8.75
CA GLY A 287 9.64 19.43 -9.72
C GLY A 287 8.48 18.60 -9.16
N LEU A 288 8.77 17.45 -8.55
CA LEU A 288 7.76 16.62 -7.89
C LEU A 288 7.02 17.35 -6.77
N VAL A 289 7.78 17.99 -5.86
CA VAL A 289 7.19 18.75 -4.75
C VAL A 289 6.34 19.92 -5.27
N ALA A 290 6.78 20.62 -6.31
CA ALA A 290 6.03 21.71 -6.93
C ALA A 290 4.73 21.23 -7.57
N ASP A 291 4.73 20.06 -8.19
CA ASP A 291 3.55 19.47 -8.79
C ASP A 291 2.54 19.00 -7.75
N LEU A 292 3.00 18.36 -6.66
CA LEU A 292 2.15 18.01 -5.53
C LEU A 292 1.58 19.26 -4.84
N LEU A 293 2.38 20.33 -4.68
CA LEU A 293 1.91 21.60 -4.16
C LEU A 293 0.81 22.22 -5.05
N TRP A 294 0.94 22.08 -6.37
CA TRP A 294 -0.09 22.52 -7.30
C TRP A 294 -1.39 21.75 -7.11
N GLU A 295 -1.33 20.43 -6.97
CA GLU A 295 -2.50 19.58 -6.69
C GLU A 295 -3.15 19.93 -5.33
N LEU A 296 -2.34 20.13 -4.28
CA LEU A 296 -2.83 20.61 -2.98
C LEU A 296 -3.56 21.95 -3.09
N ARG A 297 -3.00 22.90 -3.85
CA ARG A 297 -3.62 24.22 -4.08
C ARG A 297 -4.92 24.11 -4.86
N ARG A 298 -5.01 23.19 -5.81
CA ARG A 298 -6.20 22.95 -6.63
C ARG A 298 -7.31 22.27 -5.84
N VAL A 299 -7.00 21.13 -5.22
CA VAL A 299 -7.98 20.28 -4.54
C VAL A 299 -8.41 20.89 -3.21
N GLN A 300 -7.48 21.55 -2.51
CA GLN A 300 -7.66 22.03 -1.13
C GLN A 300 -8.20 20.92 -0.21
N PRO A 301 -7.50 19.78 -0.11
CA PRO A 301 -8.03 18.60 0.55
C PRO A 301 -8.15 18.80 2.06
N THR A 302 -9.20 18.23 2.64
CA THR A 302 -9.32 18.07 4.10
C THR A 302 -8.85 16.69 4.55
N VAL A 303 -8.79 15.73 3.61
CA VAL A 303 -8.29 14.37 3.83
C VAL A 303 -7.40 13.99 2.65
N ILE A 304 -6.22 13.44 2.94
CA ILE A 304 -5.31 12.91 1.93
C ILE A 304 -5.07 11.43 2.22
N VAL A 305 -5.12 10.57 1.21
CA VAL A 305 -4.76 9.15 1.32
C VAL A 305 -3.39 8.97 0.66
N ALA A 306 -2.43 8.33 1.33
CA ALA A 306 -1.07 8.13 0.81
C ALA A 306 -0.40 6.91 1.50
N PRO A 307 0.71 6.37 0.99
CA PRO A 307 1.42 5.29 1.67
C PRO A 307 2.07 5.72 2.99
N HIS A 308 2.23 4.80 3.94
CA HIS A 308 2.95 5.03 5.20
C HIS A 308 4.45 4.71 5.01
N PRO A 309 5.35 5.72 5.05
CA PRO A 309 6.74 5.55 4.61
C PRO A 309 7.59 4.64 5.52
N LEU A 310 7.21 4.45 6.79
CA LEU A 310 7.91 3.49 7.66
C LEU A 310 7.40 2.04 7.50
N LEU A 311 6.16 1.87 7.04
CA LEU A 311 5.46 0.58 7.05
C LEU A 311 5.50 -0.09 5.67
N ASP A 312 5.54 0.72 4.62
CA ASP A 312 5.66 0.28 3.24
C ASP A 312 7.15 0.17 2.84
N ASN A 313 7.51 -0.90 2.13
CA ASN A 313 8.88 -1.20 1.73
C ASN A 313 9.25 -0.67 0.35
N HIS A 314 8.30 -0.18 -0.43
CA HIS A 314 8.59 0.26 -1.79
C HIS A 314 9.13 1.70 -1.79
N ALA A 315 10.31 1.92 -2.37
CA ALA A 315 10.97 3.22 -2.34
C ALA A 315 10.08 4.35 -2.88
N ASP A 316 9.43 4.17 -4.02
CA ASP A 316 8.51 5.18 -4.56
C ASP A 316 7.28 5.43 -3.66
N HIS A 317 6.81 4.44 -2.90
CA HIS A 317 5.74 4.65 -1.92
C HIS A 317 6.22 5.57 -0.80
N GLN A 318 7.39 5.27 -0.26
CA GLN A 318 8.01 6.03 0.81
C GLN A 318 8.25 7.49 0.36
N PHE A 319 8.95 7.68 -0.76
CA PHE A 319 9.33 9.00 -1.25
C PHE A 319 8.17 9.80 -1.85
N THR A 320 7.09 9.15 -2.31
CA THR A 320 5.81 9.83 -2.61
C THR A 320 5.30 10.58 -1.39
N THR A 321 5.24 9.90 -0.24
CA THR A 321 4.76 10.53 1.00
C THR A 321 5.74 11.57 1.54
N ILE A 322 7.05 11.36 1.37
CA ILE A 322 8.04 12.38 1.74
C ILE A 322 7.88 13.66 0.90
N ALA A 323 7.72 13.54 -0.42
CA ALA A 323 7.47 14.68 -1.30
C ALA A 323 6.15 15.38 -0.98
N LEU A 324 5.12 14.61 -0.64
CA LEU A 324 3.84 15.14 -0.20
C LEU A 324 3.97 15.96 1.09
N ILE A 325 4.77 15.51 2.05
CA ILE A 325 5.02 16.24 3.31
C ILE A 325 5.74 17.55 3.03
N ASP A 326 6.77 17.55 2.18
CA ASP A 326 7.46 18.78 1.76
C ASP A 326 6.49 19.77 1.08
N ALA A 327 5.57 19.26 0.25
CA ALA A 327 4.55 20.09 -0.39
C ALA A 327 3.49 20.61 0.60
N LEU A 328 3.11 19.81 1.61
CA LEU A 328 2.19 20.19 2.68
C LEU A 328 2.73 21.35 3.52
N GLU A 329 4.04 21.33 3.85
CA GLU A 329 4.69 22.43 4.57
C GLU A 329 4.64 23.75 3.78
N GLN A 330 4.80 23.69 2.46
CA GLN A 330 4.68 24.87 1.58
C GLN A 330 3.23 25.33 1.37
N TRP A 331 2.28 24.40 1.37
CA TRP A 331 0.86 24.71 1.18
C TRP A 331 0.26 25.36 2.44
N GLY A 332 0.67 24.92 3.63
CA GLY A 332 0.21 25.46 4.92
C GLY A 332 -1.25 25.13 5.29
N GLY A 333 -1.94 24.34 4.46
CA GLY A 333 -3.30 23.86 4.73
C GLY A 333 -3.35 22.76 5.79
N ARG A 334 -4.54 22.54 6.36
CA ARG A 334 -4.78 21.53 7.40
C ARG A 334 -5.60 20.39 6.84
N CYS A 335 -5.09 19.17 6.99
CA CYS A 335 -5.79 17.95 6.60
C CYS A 335 -5.43 16.79 7.51
N GLU A 336 -6.18 15.70 7.41
CA GLU A 336 -5.81 14.40 7.95
C GLU A 336 -5.20 13.54 6.84
N LEU A 337 -4.10 12.85 7.15
CA LEU A 337 -3.52 11.83 6.30
C LEU A 337 -4.08 10.47 6.71
N LEU A 338 -4.57 9.69 5.76
CA LEU A 338 -4.95 8.29 5.91
C LEU A 338 -3.84 7.46 5.24
N LEU A 339 -2.96 6.90 6.06
CA LEU A 339 -1.74 6.25 5.58
C LEU A 339 -1.93 4.74 5.44
N TYR A 340 -1.77 4.20 4.23
CA TYR A 340 -1.90 2.76 3.94
C TYR A 340 -0.54 2.09 3.73
N THR A 341 -0.51 0.77 3.60
CA THR A 341 0.64 0.03 3.07
C THR A 341 0.13 -0.96 2.03
N ASN A 342 0.81 -1.06 0.89
CA ASN A 342 0.57 -2.14 -0.08
C ASN A 342 1.70 -3.16 0.00
N HIS A 343 2.91 -2.74 0.38
CA HIS A 343 4.08 -3.61 0.53
C HIS A 343 4.58 -3.58 1.98
N ASN A 344 3.92 -4.31 2.89
CA ASN A 344 4.37 -4.36 4.29
C ASN A 344 5.87 -4.75 4.36
N ARG A 345 6.64 -3.90 5.05
CA ARG A 345 8.08 -4.02 5.27
C ARG A 345 8.53 -5.32 5.92
N GLU A 346 7.77 -5.84 6.87
CA GLU A 346 8.14 -7.05 7.60
C GLU A 346 7.56 -8.31 6.94
N GLU A 347 6.30 -8.29 6.51
CA GLU A 347 5.64 -9.45 5.88
C GLU A 347 4.95 -9.07 4.56
N GLU A 348 5.61 -9.32 3.43
CA GLU A 348 5.06 -9.02 2.10
C GLU A 348 3.82 -9.83 1.76
N ALA A 349 3.61 -11.01 2.37
CA ALA A 349 2.39 -11.77 2.14
C ALA A 349 1.16 -11.11 2.75
N TRP A 350 1.31 -10.06 3.58
CA TRP A 350 0.20 -9.28 4.11
C TRP A 350 -0.59 -8.56 2.98
N PRO A 351 -1.93 -8.45 3.06
CA PRO A 351 -2.84 -9.01 4.06
C PRO A 351 -2.95 -10.53 3.99
N LEU A 352 -2.97 -11.20 5.14
CA LEU A 352 -2.97 -12.66 5.23
C LEU A 352 -4.36 -13.26 4.92
N GLY A 353 -4.37 -14.51 4.44
CA GLY A 353 -5.60 -15.22 4.04
C GLY A 353 -6.14 -14.83 2.66
N ASP A 354 -7.17 -15.54 2.21
CA ASP A 354 -7.87 -15.24 0.96
C ASP A 354 -8.66 -13.92 1.02
N ARG A 355 -9.23 -13.49 -0.10
CA ARG A 355 -9.93 -12.21 -0.25
C ARG A 355 -11.06 -11.95 0.75
N ASP A 356 -11.70 -13.00 1.27
CA ASP A 356 -12.84 -12.88 2.18
C ASP A 356 -12.39 -12.74 3.65
N ALA A 357 -11.08 -12.93 3.93
CA ALA A 357 -10.53 -12.68 5.24
C ALA A 357 -10.43 -11.18 5.52
N HIS A 358 -10.64 -10.79 6.77
CA HIS A 358 -10.55 -9.40 7.19
C HIS A 358 -9.10 -8.91 7.20
N THR A 359 -8.87 -7.66 6.82
CA THR A 359 -7.54 -7.05 6.84
C THR A 359 -7.19 -6.65 8.27
N GLY A 360 -6.31 -7.44 8.91
CA GLY A 360 -5.74 -7.12 10.21
C GLY A 360 -4.60 -6.10 10.14
N LEU A 361 -4.07 -5.70 11.30
CA LEU A 361 -2.88 -4.84 11.33
C LEU A 361 -1.70 -5.54 10.63
N PRO A 362 -0.89 -4.82 9.83
CA PRO A 362 0.37 -5.32 9.31
C PRO A 362 1.30 -5.75 10.45
N SER A 363 2.19 -6.70 10.21
CA SER A 363 3.30 -6.95 11.12
C SER A 363 4.14 -5.68 11.31
N TRP A 364 4.46 -5.40 12.56
CA TRP A 364 5.36 -4.32 12.94
C TRP A 364 5.97 -4.64 14.29
N THR A 365 7.29 -4.82 14.36
CA THR A 365 8.03 -5.20 15.57
C THR A 365 8.90 -4.06 16.12
N GLU A 366 9.21 -3.07 15.29
CA GLU A 366 10.13 -1.97 15.60
C GLU A 366 9.59 -0.93 16.62
N GLY A 367 8.38 -1.10 17.15
CA GLY A 367 7.82 -0.25 18.22
C GLY A 367 7.03 0.97 17.73
N ASP A 368 7.36 2.17 18.19
CA ASP A 368 6.58 3.43 18.01
C ASP A 368 6.31 3.83 16.54
N LEU A 369 5.33 3.20 15.90
CA LEU A 369 4.82 3.62 14.60
C LEU A 369 4.04 4.94 14.74
N PHE A 370 4.23 5.86 13.80
CA PHE A 370 3.64 7.20 13.87
C PHE A 370 2.17 7.22 13.42
N PHE A 371 1.24 7.21 14.37
CA PHE A 371 -0.18 7.44 14.10
C PHE A 371 -0.91 8.11 15.27
N ASP A 372 -1.97 8.85 14.96
CA ASP A 372 -2.92 9.40 15.93
C ASP A 372 -4.08 8.44 16.20
N ARG A 373 -4.54 7.74 15.15
CA ARG A 373 -5.66 6.80 15.18
C ARG A 373 -5.45 5.69 14.16
N ILE A 374 -6.17 4.59 14.30
CA ILE A 374 -6.26 3.55 13.27
C ILE A 374 -7.70 3.52 12.78
N TYR A 375 -7.87 3.56 11.46
CA TYR A 375 -9.17 3.57 10.80
C TYR A 375 -9.32 2.35 9.90
N SER A 376 -10.33 1.53 10.21
CA SER A 376 -10.79 0.42 9.39
C SER A 376 -12.07 0.84 8.65
N HIS A 377 -11.94 1.03 7.35
CA HIS A 377 -13.02 1.42 6.46
C HIS A 377 -13.72 0.17 5.91
N ALA A 378 -14.92 -0.13 6.40
CA ALA A 378 -15.67 -1.30 5.96
C ALA A 378 -16.18 -1.16 4.52
N LEU A 379 -16.05 -2.23 3.74
CA LEU A 379 -16.58 -2.35 2.39
C LEU A 379 -17.79 -3.29 2.38
N SER A 380 -18.87 -2.87 1.73
CA SER A 380 -19.99 -3.77 1.48
C SER A 380 -19.57 -4.88 0.51
N PRO A 381 -20.27 -6.03 0.47
CA PRO A 381 -20.01 -7.06 -0.54
C PRO A 381 -20.12 -6.55 -1.99
N GLU A 382 -20.92 -5.52 -2.24
CA GLU A 382 -20.99 -4.87 -3.56
C GLU A 382 -19.73 -4.05 -3.84
N ASP A 383 -19.26 -3.29 -2.86
CA ASP A 383 -18.03 -2.49 -2.97
C ASP A 383 -16.81 -3.37 -3.22
N GLN A 384 -16.72 -4.53 -2.54
CA GLN A 384 -15.64 -5.51 -2.75
C GLN A 384 -15.63 -6.04 -4.19
N ARG A 385 -16.82 -6.35 -4.75
CA ARG A 385 -16.94 -6.78 -6.15
C ARG A 385 -16.56 -5.68 -7.14
N ARG A 386 -16.96 -4.43 -6.88
CA ARG A 386 -16.58 -3.29 -7.72
C ARG A 386 -15.08 -3.02 -7.68
N LYS A 387 -14.48 -3.10 -6.48
CA LYS A 387 -13.03 -3.02 -6.29
C LYS A 387 -12.30 -4.11 -7.07
N LEU A 388 -12.80 -5.35 -7.05
CA LEU A 388 -12.24 -6.43 -7.86
C LEU A 388 -12.32 -6.14 -9.36
N ILE A 389 -13.43 -5.59 -9.86
CA ILE A 389 -13.56 -5.20 -11.27
C ILE A 389 -12.57 -4.08 -11.63
N ALA A 390 -12.39 -3.09 -10.75
CA ALA A 390 -11.43 -2.02 -10.97
C ALA A 390 -9.99 -2.56 -11.00
N LEU A 391 -9.62 -3.46 -10.09
CA LEU A 391 -8.32 -4.14 -10.12
C LEU A 391 -8.16 -4.98 -11.38
N GLU A 392 -9.22 -5.66 -11.83
CA GLU A 392 -9.17 -6.44 -13.08
C GLU A 392 -8.93 -5.51 -14.27
N ALA A 393 -9.44 -4.29 -14.26
CA ALA A 393 -9.21 -3.31 -15.32
C ALA A 393 -7.75 -2.81 -15.42
N MET A 394 -6.90 -3.09 -14.43
CA MET A 394 -5.47 -2.76 -14.47
C MET A 394 -4.72 -3.79 -15.32
N HIS A 395 -4.24 -3.38 -16.50
CA HIS A 395 -3.62 -4.30 -17.45
C HIS A 395 -2.35 -4.94 -16.90
N ASP A 396 -1.57 -4.22 -16.10
CA ASP A 396 -0.31 -4.71 -15.54
C ASP A 396 -0.49 -5.76 -14.43
N LEU A 397 -1.69 -5.81 -13.83
CA LEU A 397 -2.03 -6.85 -12.85
C LEU A 397 -2.47 -8.15 -13.54
N ARG A 398 -2.81 -8.11 -14.83
CA ARG A 398 -3.23 -9.29 -15.58
C ARG A 398 -2.02 -10.10 -16.01
N ASP A 399 -2.24 -11.40 -16.02
CA ASP A 399 -1.43 -12.29 -16.82
C ASP A 399 -1.57 -11.95 -18.30
N PHE A 400 -0.50 -11.41 -18.87
CA PHE A 400 -0.46 -11.06 -20.28
C PHE A 400 0.03 -12.25 -21.11
N GLU A 401 -0.88 -13.17 -21.42
CA GLU A 401 -0.59 -14.34 -22.25
C GLU A 401 -1.16 -14.19 -23.65
N ILE A 402 -0.29 -14.05 -24.63
CA ILE A 402 -0.65 -14.23 -26.04
C ILE A 402 -0.36 -15.68 -26.39
N SER A 403 -1.38 -16.52 -26.30
CA SER A 403 -1.26 -17.94 -26.65
C SER A 403 -0.98 -18.11 -28.15
N TYR A 404 0.29 -18.21 -28.51
CA TYR A 404 0.73 -18.96 -29.68
C TYR A 404 1.28 -20.29 -29.13
N ASP A 405 0.47 -21.35 -29.21
CA ASP A 405 0.84 -22.74 -28.88
C ASP A 405 1.02 -23.09 -27.39
N GLY A 406 -0.05 -22.98 -26.60
CA GLY A 406 -0.40 -23.98 -25.56
C GLY A 406 0.67 -24.42 -24.55
N VAL A 407 1.65 -23.59 -24.20
CA VAL A 407 2.64 -23.92 -23.17
C VAL A 407 1.98 -23.75 -21.80
N ALA A 408 1.74 -24.87 -21.12
CA ALA A 408 1.20 -24.88 -19.76
C ALA A 408 2.22 -24.30 -18.77
N ARG A 409 1.71 -23.53 -17.79
CA ARG A 409 2.50 -22.93 -16.70
C ARG A 409 3.02 -23.97 -15.71
N ASP A 410 4.16 -23.68 -15.12
CA ASP A 410 4.69 -24.37 -13.93
C ASP A 410 3.80 -24.10 -12.71
N ALA A 411 3.37 -25.16 -12.02
CA ALA A 411 2.48 -25.09 -10.86
C ALA A 411 3.10 -24.30 -9.68
N ALA A 412 4.42 -24.37 -9.48
CA ALA A 412 5.08 -23.66 -8.39
C ALA A 412 5.15 -22.14 -8.63
N ALA A 413 5.27 -21.72 -9.90
CA ALA A 413 5.16 -20.31 -10.27
C ALA A 413 3.72 -19.80 -10.06
N SER A 414 2.71 -20.62 -10.34
CA SER A 414 1.30 -20.29 -10.12
C SER A 414 0.96 -20.08 -8.64
N GLU A 415 1.44 -20.94 -7.75
CA GLU A 415 1.18 -20.83 -6.30
C GLU A 415 1.83 -19.58 -5.68
N ARG A 416 3.07 -19.28 -6.08
CA ARG A 416 3.75 -18.05 -5.66
C ARG A 416 3.01 -16.81 -6.17
N MET A 417 2.51 -16.85 -7.40
CA MET A 417 1.77 -15.75 -7.99
C MET A 417 0.43 -15.52 -7.28
N GLU A 418 -0.27 -16.58 -6.87
CA GLU A 418 -1.51 -16.48 -6.10
C GLU A 418 -1.28 -15.88 -4.71
N ARG A 419 -0.19 -16.24 -4.03
CA ARG A 419 0.17 -15.71 -2.71
C ARG A 419 0.44 -14.20 -2.73
N TYR A 420 1.00 -13.65 -3.80
CA TYR A 420 1.30 -12.22 -3.88
C TYR A 420 0.33 -11.44 -4.78
N SER A 421 -0.69 -12.11 -5.31
CA SER A 421 -1.65 -11.51 -6.22
C SER A 421 -2.44 -10.39 -5.56
N TYR A 422 -2.52 -9.24 -6.23
CA TYR A 422 -3.39 -8.15 -5.83
C TYR A 422 -4.89 -8.47 -5.96
N PHE A 423 -5.26 -9.47 -6.77
CA PHE A 423 -6.63 -9.99 -6.79
C PHE A 423 -7.02 -10.72 -5.50
N ARG A 424 -6.04 -11.19 -4.73
CA ARG A 424 -6.23 -11.72 -3.38
C ARG A 424 -6.10 -10.65 -2.29
N ARG A 425 -5.16 -9.71 -2.46
CA ARG A 425 -4.78 -8.69 -1.46
C ARG A 425 -5.70 -7.47 -1.42
N GLY A 426 -6.23 -7.05 -2.56
CA GLY A 426 -6.97 -5.79 -2.69
C GLY A 426 -8.46 -5.83 -2.28
N PRO A 427 -9.29 -6.75 -2.81
CA PRO A 427 -10.74 -6.74 -2.61
C PRO A 427 -11.15 -7.38 -1.27
N ARG A 428 -10.67 -6.79 -0.16
CA ARG A 428 -10.89 -7.24 1.22
C ARG A 428 -12.17 -6.65 1.83
N PRO A 429 -12.69 -7.21 2.93
CA PRO A 429 -13.85 -6.65 3.64
C PRO A 429 -13.64 -5.24 4.20
N ASN A 430 -12.40 -4.78 4.33
CA ASN A 430 -12.04 -3.45 4.81
C ASN A 430 -10.75 -2.91 4.18
N GLU A 431 -10.65 -1.58 4.17
CA GLU A 431 -9.43 -0.83 3.88
C GLU A 431 -8.86 -0.27 5.18
N LEU A 432 -7.54 -0.40 5.38
CA LEU A 432 -6.89 -0.05 6.64
C LEU A 432 -6.00 1.19 6.49
N PHE A 433 -6.17 2.14 7.40
CA PHE A 433 -5.42 3.40 7.41
C PHE A 433 -4.89 3.75 8.80
N PHE A 434 -3.63 4.15 8.86
CA PHE A 434 -3.02 4.83 9.99
C PHE A 434 -3.23 6.34 9.83
N VAL A 435 -3.99 6.94 10.73
CA VAL A 435 -4.42 8.34 10.59
C VAL A 435 -3.44 9.26 11.29
N LEU A 436 -3.02 10.32 10.62
CA LEU A 436 -2.11 11.33 11.17
C LEU A 436 -2.56 12.74 10.77
N SER A 437 -2.51 13.70 11.69
CA SER A 437 -2.72 15.11 11.31
C SER A 437 -1.56 15.64 10.45
N SER A 438 -1.84 16.50 9.45
CA SER A 438 -0.78 17.16 8.67
C SER A 438 0.22 17.95 9.52
N LYS A 439 -0.18 18.38 10.72
CA LYS A 439 0.73 19.02 11.70
C LYS A 439 1.82 18.07 12.23
N ARG A 440 1.53 16.77 12.31
CA ARG A 440 2.47 15.75 12.80
C ARG A 440 3.26 15.08 11.66
N ALA A 441 2.87 15.30 10.41
CA ALA A 441 3.50 14.67 9.25
C ALA A 441 5.01 14.96 9.11
N PRO A 442 5.54 16.16 9.42
CA PRO A 442 6.98 16.40 9.42
C PRO A 442 7.76 15.44 10.33
N ALA A 443 7.22 15.10 11.51
CA ALA A 443 7.88 14.16 12.43
C ALA A 443 7.94 12.73 11.85
N LEU A 444 6.92 12.32 11.08
CA LEU A 444 6.94 11.05 10.34
C LEU A 444 8.01 11.05 9.24
N ARG A 445 8.15 12.14 8.48
CA ARG A 445 9.25 12.30 7.51
C ARG A 445 10.60 12.18 8.20
N ASP A 446 10.82 12.96 9.25
CA ASP A 446 12.12 13.03 9.92
C ASP A 446 12.49 11.66 10.52
N ALA A 447 11.50 10.94 11.07
CA ALA A 447 11.68 9.57 11.54
C ALA A 447 12.08 8.61 10.41
N PHE A 448 11.41 8.68 9.26
CA PHE A 448 11.76 7.88 8.08
C PHE A 448 13.17 8.19 7.59
N LEU A 449 13.51 9.46 7.39
CA LEU A 449 14.84 9.86 6.92
C LEU A 449 15.95 9.42 7.88
N ALA A 450 15.70 9.47 9.20
CA ALA A 450 16.64 8.95 10.19
C ALA A 450 16.87 7.43 10.09
N THR A 451 15.92 6.65 9.52
CA THR A 451 16.15 5.22 9.24
C THR A 451 17.18 5.02 8.12
N LEU A 452 17.16 5.87 7.10
CA LEU A 452 18.10 5.81 5.97
C LEU A 452 19.53 6.13 6.39
N GLU A 453 19.72 7.03 7.36
CA GLU A 453 21.04 7.37 7.92
C GLU A 453 21.65 6.23 8.75
N ARG A 454 20.79 5.37 9.34
CA ARG A 454 21.21 4.24 10.19
C ARG A 454 21.56 2.99 9.42
N THR A 455 21.13 2.88 8.16
CA THR A 455 21.53 1.81 7.26
C THR A 455 22.79 2.27 6.51
N PRO A 456 24.01 1.84 6.88
CA PRO A 456 25.18 2.19 6.08
C PRO A 456 24.96 1.65 4.65
N SER A 457 25.20 2.50 3.64
CA SER A 457 25.33 2.01 2.27
C SER A 457 26.37 0.88 2.25
N PRO A 458 26.06 -0.25 1.58
CA PRO A 458 26.99 -1.38 1.49
C PRO A 458 28.35 -1.01 0.88
#